data_AF-A0A7T5E6D6-F1
#
_entry.id   AF-A0A7T5E6D6-F1
#
_cell.length_a   1.000
_cell.length_b   1.000
_cell.length_c   1.000
_cell.angle_alpha   90.00
_cell.angle_beta   90.00
_cell.angle_gamma   90.00
#
_symmetry.space_group_name_H-M   'P 1'
#
loop_
_entity.id
_entity.type
_entity.pdbx_description
1 polymer ?
#
loop_
_entity_poly.entity_id
_entity_poly.type
_entity_poly.pdbx_seq_one_letter_code
_entity_poly.pdbx_strand_id
1 'polypeptide(L)'
;MTFKLDSLFESADKPYLDANDLTLLSQYVSSIPERIAVYRTLRDQEVAIMQPIADALQQRTQEPEAKVERSVRNGLMVLRYVAMSMLLDDSAFVEGRLQGWLPELVKAHETQALDQQLFQLLDQQLAKVFTPAQLNLLKPGLTKAKDLLLGTAAAPTAPAAEMDSLANLF
;
A
#
# COMPACT_ATOMS: atom_id res chain seq x y z
N MET A 1 1.36 4.81 15.28
CA MET A 1 0.43 4.60 14.16
C MET A 1 -0.93 4.92 14.71
N THR A 2 -1.58 5.96 14.20
CA THR A 2 -2.86 6.47 14.72
C THR A 2 -3.83 6.37 13.56
N PHE A 3 -4.86 5.53 13.68
CA PHE A 3 -5.87 5.46 12.63
C PHE A 3 -6.59 6.81 12.53
N LYS A 4 -7.10 7.16 11.35
CA LYS A 4 -7.78 8.45 11.15
C LYS A 4 -9.03 8.61 12.02
N LEU A 5 -9.60 7.50 12.49
CA LEU A 5 -10.64 7.51 13.52
C LEU A 5 -10.07 7.65 14.93
N ASP A 6 -8.90 7.09 15.24
CA ASP A 6 -8.27 7.23 16.56
C ASP A 6 -8.01 8.69 16.88
N SER A 7 -7.60 9.49 15.89
CA SER A 7 -7.36 10.91 16.07
C SER A 7 -8.62 11.72 16.44
N LEU A 8 -9.83 11.19 16.17
CA LEU A 8 -11.08 11.79 16.64
C LEU A 8 -11.25 11.67 18.16
N PHE A 9 -10.60 10.67 18.78
CA PHE A 9 -10.73 10.34 20.20
C PHE A 9 -9.51 10.77 21.04
N GLU A 10 -8.43 11.22 20.42
CA GLU A 10 -7.16 11.55 21.09
C GLU A 10 -7.11 12.96 21.70
N SER A 11 -8.16 13.79 21.59
CA SER A 11 -8.18 15.12 22.18
C SER A 11 -8.39 15.08 23.70
N ALA A 12 -7.32 15.34 24.46
CA ALA A 12 -7.28 15.26 25.92
C ALA A 12 -8.33 16.13 26.65
N ASP A 13 -8.83 17.19 26.01
CA ASP A 13 -9.71 18.19 26.63
C ASP A 13 -11.17 18.18 26.11
N LYS A 14 -11.53 17.29 25.18
CA LYS A 14 -12.92 17.23 24.67
C LYS A 14 -13.76 16.27 25.53
N PRO A 15 -14.86 16.73 26.15
CA PRO A 15 -15.77 15.84 26.88
C PRO A 15 -16.60 14.94 25.93
N TYR A 16 -16.86 15.39 24.70
CA TYR A 16 -17.59 14.67 23.65
C TYR A 16 -17.12 15.12 22.26
N LEU A 17 -17.41 14.30 21.24
CA LEU A 17 -17.21 14.65 19.83
C LEU A 17 -18.09 15.86 19.44
N ASP A 18 -17.52 16.81 18.71
CA ASP A 18 -18.26 17.96 18.19
C ASP A 18 -18.98 17.66 16.87
N ALA A 19 -19.70 18.64 16.31
CA ALA A 19 -20.46 18.46 15.07
C ALA A 19 -19.56 18.09 13.87
N ASN A 20 -18.32 18.59 13.82
CA ASN A 20 -17.38 18.26 12.75
C ASN A 20 -16.87 16.83 12.92
N ASP A 21 -16.52 16.43 14.14
CA ASP A 21 -16.09 15.07 14.47
C ASP A 21 -17.17 14.04 14.11
N LEU A 22 -18.42 14.32 14.47
CA LEU A 22 -19.57 13.47 14.11
C LEU A 22 -19.83 13.41 12.61
N THR A 23 -19.61 14.52 11.90
CA THR A 23 -19.71 14.55 10.43
C THR A 23 -18.64 13.68 9.79
N LEU A 24 -17.40 13.75 10.26
CA LEU A 24 -16.30 12.90 9.77
C LEU A 24 -16.57 11.42 10.03
N LEU A 25 -17.02 11.07 11.24
CA LEU A 25 -17.40 9.70 11.59
C LEU A 25 -18.54 9.19 10.70
N SER A 26 -19.58 10.00 10.49
CA SER A 26 -20.72 9.65 9.63
C SER A 26 -20.29 9.43 8.18
N GLN A 27 -19.43 10.30 7.63
CA GLN A 27 -18.86 10.15 6.29
C GLN A 27 -18.05 8.86 6.16
N TYR A 28 -17.20 8.55 7.13
CA TYR A 28 -16.44 7.31 7.14
C TYR A 28 -17.36 6.09 7.17
N VAL A 29 -18.31 6.02 8.12
CA VAL A 29 -19.26 4.91 8.24
C VAL A 29 -20.08 4.73 6.96
N SER A 30 -20.53 5.83 6.37
CA SER A 30 -21.28 5.81 5.10
C SER A 30 -20.44 5.31 3.92
N SER A 31 -19.11 5.44 3.98
CA SER A 31 -18.19 4.95 2.95
C SER A 31 -17.83 3.46 3.09
N ILE A 32 -18.08 2.83 4.25
CA ILE A 32 -17.71 1.43 4.53
C ILE A 32 -18.24 0.44 3.48
N PRO A 33 -19.52 0.49 3.04
CA PRO A 33 -20.02 -0.45 2.04
C PRO A 33 -19.19 -0.45 0.75
N GLU A 34 -18.83 0.73 0.26
CA GLU A 34 -18.02 0.90 -0.95
C GLU A 34 -16.59 0.38 -0.74
N ARG A 35 -15.97 0.73 0.40
CA ARG A 35 -14.63 0.25 0.77
C ARG A 35 -14.57 -1.27 0.89
N ILE A 36 -15.59 -1.89 1.49
CA ILE A 36 -15.72 -3.35 1.55
C ILE A 36 -15.86 -3.96 0.16
N ALA A 37 -16.66 -3.34 -0.73
CA ALA A 37 -16.80 -3.82 -2.09
C ALA A 37 -15.46 -3.80 -2.83
N VAL A 38 -14.70 -2.69 -2.75
CA VAL A 38 -13.36 -2.59 -3.35
C VAL A 38 -12.41 -3.64 -2.78
N TYR A 39 -12.37 -3.79 -1.45
CA TYR A 39 -11.52 -4.77 -0.78
C TYR A 39 -11.84 -6.21 -1.21
N ARG A 40 -13.13 -6.57 -1.28
CA ARG A 40 -13.57 -7.90 -1.73
C ARG A 40 -13.16 -8.13 -3.18
N THR A 41 -13.38 -7.16 -4.06
CA THR A 41 -12.93 -7.28 -5.46
C THR A 41 -11.43 -7.50 -5.57
N LEU A 42 -10.61 -6.74 -4.83
CA LEU A 42 -9.15 -6.94 -4.82
C LEU A 42 -8.76 -8.33 -4.34
N ARG A 43 -9.38 -8.81 -3.25
CA ARG A 43 -9.11 -10.14 -2.67
C ARG A 43 -9.54 -11.27 -3.60
N ASP A 44 -10.76 -11.18 -4.11
CA ASP A 44 -11.40 -12.27 -4.86
C ASP A 44 -10.88 -12.34 -6.31
N GLN A 45 -10.42 -11.21 -6.86
CA GLN A 45 -9.83 -11.12 -8.20
C GLN A 45 -8.30 -10.96 -8.18
N GLU A 46 -7.64 -11.25 -7.06
CA GLU A 46 -6.21 -11.01 -6.87
C GLU A 46 -5.36 -11.60 -8.00
N VAL A 47 -5.58 -12.89 -8.32
CA VAL A 47 -4.88 -13.58 -9.41
C VAL A 47 -5.26 -13.00 -10.78
N ALA A 48 -6.53 -12.70 -11.00
CA ALA A 48 -7.01 -12.15 -12.27
C ALA A 48 -6.44 -10.74 -12.56
N ILE A 49 -6.16 -9.96 -11.52
CA ILE A 49 -5.50 -8.65 -11.62
C ILE A 49 -3.99 -8.81 -11.86
N MET A 50 -3.33 -9.70 -11.10
CA MET A 50 -1.87 -9.78 -11.08
C MET A 50 -1.28 -10.65 -12.19
N GLN A 51 -1.95 -11.71 -12.62
CA GLN A 51 -1.42 -12.62 -13.65
C GLN A 51 -1.12 -11.89 -14.96
N PRO A 52 -2.02 -11.05 -15.52
CA PRO A 52 -1.70 -10.29 -16.72
C PRO A 52 -0.53 -9.31 -16.57
N ILE A 53 -0.26 -8.85 -15.34
CA ILE A 53 0.90 -7.99 -15.03
C ILE A 53 2.17 -8.82 -15.07
N ALA A 54 2.16 -10.00 -14.45
CA ALA A 54 3.29 -10.94 -14.46
C ALA A 54 3.66 -11.34 -15.91
N ASP A 55 2.66 -11.71 -16.70
CA ASP A 55 2.84 -12.08 -18.11
C ASP A 55 3.43 -10.92 -18.92
N ALA A 56 2.91 -9.71 -18.73
CA ALA A 56 3.39 -8.53 -19.43
C ALA A 56 4.82 -8.13 -19.01
N LEU A 57 5.17 -8.27 -17.72
CA LEU A 57 6.54 -8.03 -17.25
C LEU A 57 7.51 -9.03 -17.86
N GLN A 58 7.17 -10.32 -17.83
CA GLN A 58 8.02 -11.38 -18.38
C GLN A 58 8.28 -11.22 -19.88
N GLN A 59 7.29 -10.72 -20.64
CA GLN A 59 7.44 -10.45 -22.06
C GLN A 59 8.28 -9.20 -22.39
N ARG A 60 8.30 -8.21 -21.49
CA ARG A 60 8.97 -6.91 -21.72
C ARG A 60 10.41 -6.88 -21.23
N THR A 61 10.80 -7.85 -20.40
CA THR A 61 12.12 -7.89 -19.77
C THR A 61 12.96 -9.06 -20.27
N GLN A 62 14.28 -8.93 -20.18
CA GLN A 62 15.24 -10.02 -20.34
C GLN A 62 15.69 -10.61 -19.00
N GLU A 63 15.13 -10.09 -17.90
CA GLU A 63 15.43 -10.54 -16.54
C GLU A 63 14.97 -11.99 -16.31
N PRO A 64 15.67 -12.76 -15.45
CA PRO A 64 15.27 -14.12 -15.11
C PRO A 64 13.85 -14.18 -14.52
N GLU A 65 13.12 -15.25 -14.83
CA GLU A 65 11.75 -15.48 -14.34
C GLU A 65 11.64 -15.35 -12.82
N ALA A 66 12.61 -15.89 -12.08
CA ALA A 66 12.66 -15.79 -10.62
C ALA A 66 12.71 -14.32 -10.11
N LYS A 67 13.32 -13.40 -10.87
CA LYS A 67 13.39 -11.98 -10.52
C LYS A 67 12.05 -11.29 -10.80
N VAL A 68 11.40 -11.64 -11.91
CA VAL A 68 10.03 -11.17 -12.23
C VAL A 68 9.04 -11.67 -11.18
N GLU A 69 9.07 -12.96 -10.85
CA GLU A 69 8.19 -13.54 -9.84
C GLU A 69 8.35 -12.85 -8.48
N ARG A 70 9.59 -12.53 -8.08
CA ARG A 70 9.86 -11.78 -6.85
C ARG A 70 9.22 -10.39 -6.88
N SER A 71 9.40 -9.64 -7.97
CA SER A 71 8.77 -8.33 -8.14
C SER A 71 7.23 -8.42 -8.06
N VAL A 72 6.63 -9.43 -8.71
CA VAL A 72 5.18 -9.68 -8.67
C VAL A 72 4.70 -10.01 -7.25
N ARG A 73 5.42 -10.86 -6.51
CA ARG A 73 5.11 -11.19 -5.11
C ARG A 73 5.19 -9.94 -4.22
N ASN A 74 6.18 -9.08 -4.42
CA ASN A 74 6.30 -7.81 -3.69
C ASN A 74 5.13 -6.88 -4.01
N GLY A 75 4.80 -6.70 -5.29
CA GLY A 75 3.64 -5.92 -5.73
C GLY A 75 2.32 -6.43 -5.15
N LEU A 76 2.18 -7.75 -5.00
CA LEU A 76 1.02 -8.36 -4.36
C LEU A 76 0.91 -8.00 -2.87
N MET A 77 2.03 -8.09 -2.13
CA MET A 77 2.05 -7.69 -0.73
C MET A 77 1.70 -6.21 -0.56
N VAL A 78 2.24 -5.35 -1.43
CA VAL A 78 1.88 -3.93 -1.48
C VAL A 78 0.37 -3.76 -1.67
N LEU A 79 -0.22 -4.41 -2.67
CA LEU A 79 -1.65 -4.27 -2.99
C LEU A 79 -2.53 -4.65 -1.80
N ARG A 80 -2.16 -5.69 -1.05
CA ARG A 80 -2.86 -6.10 0.18
C ARG A 80 -2.79 -5.03 1.27
N TYR A 81 -1.63 -4.42 1.50
CA TYR A 81 -1.51 -3.32 2.48
C TYR A 81 -2.23 -2.05 2.03
N VAL A 82 -2.26 -1.77 0.73
CA VAL A 82 -3.08 -0.70 0.16
C VAL A 82 -4.56 -0.96 0.40
N ALA A 83 -5.04 -2.19 0.19
CA ALA A 83 -6.42 -2.54 0.46
C ALA A 83 -6.78 -2.38 1.95
N MET A 84 -5.88 -2.78 2.86
CA MET A 84 -6.06 -2.62 4.31
C MET A 84 -6.06 -1.14 4.74
N SER A 85 -5.10 -0.33 4.26
CA SER A 85 -5.07 1.11 4.56
C SER A 85 -6.32 1.84 4.07
N MET A 86 -6.85 1.43 2.91
CA MET A 86 -8.11 1.95 2.39
C MET A 86 -9.28 1.58 3.31
N LEU A 87 -9.36 0.36 3.85
CA LEU A 87 -10.39 0.04 4.84
C LEU A 87 -10.27 0.89 6.11
N LEU A 88 -9.05 1.19 6.56
CA LEU A 88 -8.75 1.95 7.77
C LEU A 88 -8.86 3.48 7.59
N ASP A 89 -9.03 3.94 6.35
CA ASP A 89 -8.89 5.34 5.93
C ASP A 89 -7.58 6.00 6.42
N ASP A 90 -6.50 5.22 6.46
CA ASP A 90 -5.19 5.62 6.97
C ASP A 90 -4.07 5.14 6.02
N SER A 91 -3.55 6.04 5.18
CA SER A 91 -2.44 5.72 4.28
C SER A 91 -1.09 5.62 4.97
N ALA A 92 -0.93 6.16 6.20
CA ALA A 92 0.29 5.98 6.98
C ALA A 92 0.47 4.52 7.43
N PHE A 93 -0.61 3.74 7.48
CA PHE A 93 -0.55 2.29 7.64
C PHE A 93 0.34 1.64 6.57
N VAL A 94 0.26 2.06 5.31
CA VAL A 94 1.10 1.52 4.21
C VAL A 94 2.56 1.79 4.49
N GLU A 95 2.89 3.01 4.89
CA GLU A 95 4.26 3.41 5.17
C GLU A 95 4.84 2.61 6.33
N GLY A 96 4.12 2.53 7.46
CA GLY A 96 4.55 1.73 8.61
C GLY A 96 4.71 0.23 8.31
N ARG A 97 3.95 -0.31 7.35
CA ARG A 97 4.05 -1.72 6.93
C ARG A 97 5.14 -2.00 5.92
N LEU A 98 5.49 -1.03 5.07
CA LEU A 98 6.40 -1.24 3.93
C LEU A 98 7.80 -0.69 4.17
N GLN A 99 7.94 0.42 4.91
CA GLN A 99 9.21 1.15 5.02
C GLN A 99 10.38 0.30 5.54
N GLY A 100 10.09 -0.64 6.44
CA GLY A 100 11.11 -1.46 7.10
C GLY A 100 11.63 -2.65 6.27
N TRP A 101 11.07 -2.92 5.08
CA TRP A 101 11.53 -4.05 4.27
C TRP A 101 11.47 -3.81 2.77
N LEU A 102 10.53 -3.00 2.25
CA LEU A 102 10.35 -2.84 0.81
C LEU A 102 11.58 -2.20 0.14
N PRO A 103 12.11 -1.06 0.62
CA PRO A 103 13.31 -0.47 0.00
C PRO A 103 14.52 -1.39 0.07
N GLU A 104 14.66 -2.15 1.17
CA GLU A 104 15.76 -3.09 1.37
C GLU A 104 15.68 -4.27 0.40
N LEU A 105 14.50 -4.89 0.22
CA LEU A 105 14.32 -5.97 -0.75
C LEU A 105 14.53 -5.48 -2.19
N VAL A 106 14.01 -4.30 -2.54
CA VAL A 106 14.19 -3.71 -3.87
C VAL A 106 15.67 -3.50 -4.18
N LYS A 107 16.43 -2.99 -3.20
CA LYS A 107 17.87 -2.78 -3.33
C LYS A 107 18.64 -4.10 -3.37
N ALA A 108 18.37 -5.03 -2.46
CA ALA A 108 19.09 -6.30 -2.34
C ALA A 108 18.91 -7.21 -3.57
N HIS A 109 17.77 -7.09 -4.25
CA HIS A 109 17.46 -7.89 -5.44
C HIS A 109 17.46 -7.09 -6.74
N GLU A 110 17.84 -5.81 -6.68
CA GLU A 110 17.94 -4.93 -7.85
C GLU A 110 16.67 -4.95 -8.71
N THR A 111 15.48 -4.96 -8.09
CA THR A 111 14.19 -5.08 -8.78
C THR A 111 13.57 -3.74 -9.17
N GLN A 112 14.21 -2.61 -8.86
CA GLN A 112 13.61 -1.28 -8.99
C GLN A 112 13.01 -0.98 -10.37
N ALA A 113 13.70 -1.35 -11.46
CA ALA A 113 13.19 -1.16 -12.82
C ALA A 113 11.99 -2.07 -13.16
N LEU A 114 11.96 -3.29 -12.62
CA LEU A 114 10.82 -4.20 -12.76
C LEU A 114 9.63 -3.68 -11.96
N ASP A 115 9.87 -3.25 -10.72
CA ASP A 115 8.80 -2.78 -9.86
C ASP A 115 8.18 -1.47 -10.37
N GLN A 116 8.98 -0.57 -10.96
CA GLN A 116 8.44 0.62 -11.64
C GLN A 116 7.48 0.25 -12.77
N GLN A 117 7.85 -0.71 -13.61
CA GLN A 117 6.98 -1.21 -14.69
C GLN A 117 5.76 -1.93 -14.13
N LEU A 118 5.92 -2.69 -13.04
CA LEU A 118 4.83 -3.37 -12.35
C LEU A 118 3.78 -2.36 -11.89
N PHE A 119 4.18 -1.27 -11.23
CA PHE A 119 3.23 -0.25 -10.76
C PHE A 119 2.51 0.45 -11.91
N GLN A 120 3.19 0.71 -13.04
CA GLN A 120 2.53 1.26 -14.23
C GLN A 120 1.47 0.30 -14.81
N LEU A 121 1.79 -0.99 -14.87
CA LEU A 121 0.85 -2.02 -15.32
C LEU A 121 -0.30 -2.20 -14.31
N LEU A 122 -0.01 -2.09 -13.02
CA LEU A 122 -1.00 -2.16 -11.95
C LEU A 122 -2.01 -1.02 -12.06
N ASP A 123 -1.56 0.23 -12.26
CA ASP A 123 -2.44 1.38 -12.48
C ASP A 123 -3.41 1.12 -13.65
N GLN A 124 -2.90 0.55 -14.75
CA GLN A 124 -3.71 0.21 -15.92
C GLN A 124 -4.71 -0.91 -15.65
N GLN A 125 -4.32 -1.96 -14.91
CA GLN A 125 -5.23 -3.07 -14.61
C GLN A 125 -6.31 -2.68 -13.61
N LEU A 126 -5.94 -1.92 -12.56
CA LEU A 126 -6.92 -1.41 -11.60
C LEU A 126 -7.95 -0.52 -12.30
N ALA A 127 -7.54 0.29 -13.28
CA ALA A 127 -8.45 1.13 -14.06
C ALA A 127 -9.46 0.36 -14.93
N LYS A 128 -9.24 -0.92 -15.19
CA LYS A 128 -10.20 -1.80 -15.89
C LYS A 128 -11.19 -2.47 -14.94
N VAL A 129 -10.82 -2.62 -13.67
CA VAL A 129 -11.60 -3.33 -12.65
C VAL A 129 -12.47 -2.37 -11.84
N PHE A 130 -11.99 -1.15 -11.61
CA PHE A 130 -12.61 -0.19 -10.71
C PHE A 130 -13.08 1.06 -11.44
N THR A 131 -14.17 1.64 -10.93
CA THR A 131 -14.59 2.99 -11.33
C THR A 131 -13.59 4.04 -10.84
N PRO A 132 -13.58 5.25 -11.42
CA PRO A 132 -12.72 6.34 -10.92
C PRO A 132 -12.90 6.65 -9.43
N ALA A 133 -14.14 6.57 -8.92
CA ALA A 133 -14.44 6.80 -7.51
C ALA A 133 -13.80 5.72 -6.61
N GLN A 134 -13.86 4.46 -7.03
CA GLN A 134 -13.24 3.33 -6.32
C GLN A 134 -11.71 3.41 -6.36
N LEU A 135 -11.13 3.80 -7.49
CA LEU A 135 -9.68 4.01 -7.60
C LEU A 135 -9.20 5.12 -6.67
N ASN A 136 -9.99 6.18 -6.51
CA ASN A 136 -9.67 7.26 -5.59
C ASN A 136 -9.56 6.80 -4.13
N LEU A 137 -10.25 5.71 -3.75
CA LEU A 137 -10.11 5.11 -2.41
C LEU A 137 -8.74 4.44 -2.22
N LEU A 138 -8.15 3.89 -3.29
CA LEU A 138 -6.85 3.18 -3.25
C LEU A 138 -5.65 4.11 -3.44
N LYS A 139 -5.86 5.23 -4.15
CA LYS A 139 -4.82 6.16 -4.57
C LYS A 139 -3.88 6.62 -3.44
N PRO A 140 -4.36 7.01 -2.23
CA PRO A 140 -3.47 7.43 -1.16
C PRO A 140 -2.46 6.35 -0.76
N GLY A 141 -2.90 5.10 -0.65
CA GLY A 141 -2.03 3.97 -0.32
C GLY A 141 -1.07 3.62 -1.46
N LEU A 142 -1.55 3.62 -2.71
CA LEU A 142 -0.72 3.35 -3.90
C LEU A 142 0.40 4.39 -4.04
N THR A 143 0.10 5.67 -3.81
CA THR A 143 1.11 6.75 -3.84
C THR A 143 2.17 6.51 -2.77
N LYS A 144 1.78 6.22 -1.52
CA LYS A 144 2.74 5.93 -0.44
C LYS A 144 3.66 4.74 -0.75
N ALA A 145 3.10 3.66 -1.29
CA ALA A 145 3.89 2.50 -1.67
C ALA A 145 4.87 2.82 -2.83
N LYS A 146 4.42 3.58 -3.82
CA LYS A 146 5.24 4.02 -4.96
C LYS A 146 6.37 4.95 -4.50
N ASP A 147 6.09 5.87 -3.58
CA ASP A 147 7.10 6.79 -3.05
C ASP A 147 8.21 6.05 -2.29
N LEU A 148 7.84 5.05 -1.48
CA LEU A 148 8.82 4.18 -0.81
C LEU A 148 9.66 3.40 -1.79
N LEU A 149 9.06 2.89 -2.86
CA LEU A 149 9.75 2.12 -3.90
C LEU A 149 10.74 2.97 -4.70
N LEU A 150 10.38 4.22 -4.97
CA LEU A 150 11.22 5.16 -5.71
C LEU A 150 12.26 5.86 -4.84
N GLY A 151 12.24 5.66 -3.52
CA GLY A 151 13.07 6.40 -2.58
C GLY A 151 12.74 7.89 -2.54
N THR A 152 11.53 8.28 -2.97
CA THR A 152 11.03 9.66 -2.91
C THR A 152 10.24 9.93 -1.63
N ALA A 153 9.95 8.90 -0.84
CA ALA A 153 9.48 9.06 0.52
C ALA A 153 10.55 9.80 1.33
N ALA A 154 10.17 10.92 1.94
CA ALA A 154 11.05 11.64 2.86
C ALA A 154 11.54 10.65 3.91
N ALA A 155 12.86 10.51 4.05
CA ALA A 155 13.46 9.56 4.98
C ALA A 155 12.87 9.78 6.39
N PRO A 156 12.31 8.76 7.05
CA PRO A 156 12.06 8.85 8.46
C PRO A 156 13.43 9.01 9.14
N THR A 157 13.61 10.09 9.88
CA THR A 157 14.76 10.27 10.78
C THR A 157 14.72 9.16 11.82
N ALA A 158 15.37 8.03 11.53
CA ALA A 158 15.51 6.94 12.48
C ALA A 158 16.44 7.37 13.63
N PRO A 159 16.07 7.14 14.90
CA PRO A 159 17.01 7.24 16.01
C PRO A 159 18.01 6.08 15.90
N ALA A 160 19.29 6.38 16.09
CA ALA A 160 20.46 5.55 15.78
C ALA A 160 20.69 4.33 16.71
N ALA A 161 19.65 3.63 17.16
CA ALA A 161 19.81 2.60 18.19
C ALA A 161 18.89 1.40 17.98
N GLU A 162 19.09 0.61 16.92
CA GLU A 162 18.56 -0.78 16.88
C GLU A 162 19.21 -1.68 15.80
N MET A 163 20.38 -1.31 15.25
CA MET A 163 21.08 -2.10 14.23
C MET A 163 21.90 -3.28 14.77
N ASP A 164 22.05 -3.43 16.10
CA ASP A 164 22.90 -4.48 16.69
C ASP A 164 22.20 -5.83 16.92
N SER A 165 20.89 -5.95 16.69
CA SER A 165 20.15 -7.17 17.07
C SER A 165 19.96 -8.22 15.95
N LEU A 166 20.27 -7.88 14.69
CA LEU A 166 20.07 -8.80 13.55
C LEU A 166 21.30 -9.66 13.21
N ALA A 167 22.42 -9.50 13.91
CA ALA A 167 23.64 -10.29 13.70
C ALA A 167 23.62 -11.69 14.36
N ASN A 168 22.58 -12.03 15.15
CA ASN A 168 22.53 -13.28 15.93
C ASN A 168 21.44 -14.26 15.49
N LEU A 169 20.92 -14.15 14.27
CA LEU A 169 19.91 -15.08 13.74
C LEU A 169 20.24 -15.59 12.33
N PHE A 170 21.49 -15.98 12.08
CA PHE A 170 21.87 -17.02 11.09
C PHE A 170 23.23 -17.64 11.46
#